data_AF-A0A510DZU0-F1
#
_entry.id   AF-A0A510DZU0-F1
#
_cell.length_a   1.000
_cell.length_b   1.000
_cell.length_c   1.000
_cell.angle_alpha   90.00
_cell.angle_beta   90.00
_cell.angle_gamma   90.00
#
_symmetry.space_group_name_H-M   'P 1'
#
loop_
_entity.id
_entity.type
_entity.pdbx_description
1 polymer ?
#
loop_
_entity_poly.entity_id
_entity_poly.type
_entity_poly.pdbx_seq_one_letter_code
_entity_poly.pdbx_strand_id
1 'polypeptide(L)'
;MDSVKVKVGNLELDVAGKVTLDKEYTVVNVPDADEYKGFPPSWEFVKSHMLTWRPYFKGKIMEVGEDRIPILGDFILNLTEEMHDFLLAIYDTFKAGRPSIETNISTVITEQLNEVERKLGRSLTSDERTEMYVRYGVEAAILRDIGVIN
;
A
#
# COMPACT_ATOMS: atom_id res chain seq x y z
N MET A 1 5.01 12.28 25.42
CA MET A 1 3.86 12.93 24.76
C MET A 1 3.16 11.82 24.02
N ASP A 2 1.93 11.48 24.42
CA ASP A 2 1.17 10.43 23.75
C ASP A 2 0.85 10.89 22.34
N SER A 3 1.15 10.06 21.35
CA SER A 3 0.82 10.34 19.95
C SER A 3 -0.70 10.39 19.78
N VAL A 4 -1.19 11.40 19.07
CA VAL A 4 -2.63 11.51 18.75
C VAL A 4 -2.94 10.43 17.72
N LYS A 5 -3.87 9.53 18.02
CA LYS A 5 -4.31 8.47 17.11
C LYS A 5 -5.67 8.79 16.50
N VAL A 6 -5.86 8.40 15.25
CA VAL A 6 -7.13 8.53 14.52
C VAL A 6 -7.49 7.23 13.84
N LYS A 7 -8.79 6.90 13.83
CA LYS A 7 -9.28 5.72 13.12
C LYS A 7 -9.37 5.98 11.62
N VAL A 8 -8.67 5.19 10.82
CA VAL A 8 -8.70 5.20 9.36
C VAL A 8 -9.04 3.79 8.88
N GLY A 9 -10.25 3.61 8.35
CA GLY A 9 -10.78 2.29 8.04
C GLY A 9 -10.88 1.40 9.30
N ASN A 10 -10.16 0.29 9.28
CA ASN A 10 -10.07 -0.69 10.36
C ASN A 10 -8.88 -0.46 11.30
N LEU A 11 -7.99 0.49 11.00
CA LEU A 11 -6.76 0.73 11.78
C LEU A 11 -6.86 2.02 12.61
N GLU A 12 -6.11 2.05 13.71
CA GLU A 12 -5.79 3.27 14.46
C GLU A 12 -4.38 3.72 14.09
N LEU A 13 -4.27 4.88 13.45
CA LEU A 13 -3.01 5.42 12.94
C LEU A 13 -2.57 6.65 13.71
N ASP A 14 -1.26 6.80 13.87
CA ASP A 14 -0.66 7.97 14.51
C ASP A 14 -0.71 9.18 13.57
N VAL A 15 -1.15 10.33 14.10
CA VAL A 15 -1.18 11.59 13.39
C VAL A 15 0.22 12.23 13.41
N ALA A 16 0.80 12.40 12.23
CA ALA A 16 2.09 13.06 12.07
C ALA A 16 1.97 14.59 12.04
N GLY A 17 0.81 15.12 11.63
CA GLY A 17 0.56 16.55 11.57
C GLY A 17 -0.68 16.90 10.74
N LYS A 18 -0.80 18.19 10.44
CA LYS A 18 -1.83 18.74 9.55
C LYS A 18 -1.18 19.61 8.51
N VAL A 19 -1.67 19.53 7.27
CA VAL A 19 -1.16 20.32 6.15
C VAL A 19 -2.33 20.96 5.42
N THR A 20 -2.23 22.25 5.13
CA THR A 20 -3.22 22.98 4.35
C THR A 20 -2.72 23.15 2.93
N LEU A 21 -3.43 22.55 1.97
CA LEU A 21 -3.24 22.76 0.54
C LEU A 21 -4.46 23.51 0.00
N ASP A 22 -5.36 22.82 -0.71
CA ASP A 22 -6.68 23.32 -1.10
C ASP A 22 -7.68 23.29 0.07
N LYS A 23 -7.51 22.33 0.97
CA LYS A 23 -8.18 22.19 2.27
C LYS A 23 -7.18 21.69 3.32
N GLU A 24 -7.61 21.62 4.57
CA GLU A 24 -6.83 20.98 5.64
C GLU A 24 -6.88 19.46 5.49
N TYR A 25 -5.71 18.82 5.45
CA TYR A 25 -5.54 17.37 5.50
C TYR A 25 -4.84 16.97 6.79
N THR A 26 -5.23 15.81 7.32
CA THR A 26 -4.51 15.16 8.43
C THR A 26 -3.50 14.19 7.85
N VAL A 27 -2.23 14.34 8.20
CA VAL A 27 -1.17 13.42 7.78
C VAL A 27 -1.11 12.29 8.81
N VAL A 28 -1.26 11.05 8.34
CA VAL A 28 -1.24 9.85 9.19
C VAL A 28 -0.07 8.95 8.80
N ASN A 29 0.65 8.43 9.79
CA ASN A 29 1.69 7.42 9.58
C ASN A 29 1.02 6.07 9.38
N VAL A 30 1.22 5.48 8.21
CA VAL A 30 0.79 4.11 7.93
C VAL A 30 2.00 3.20 8.18
N PRO A 31 1.87 2.19 9.06
CA PRO A 31 2.95 1.24 9.27
C PRO A 31 3.18 0.41 8.00
N ASP A 32 4.43 0.08 7.73
CA ASP A 32 4.78 -0.94 6.74
C ASP A 32 4.72 -2.36 7.33
N ALA A 33 5.08 -3.36 6.52
CA ALA A 33 5.07 -4.76 6.96
C ALA A 33 6.11 -5.09 8.06
N ASP A 34 7.20 -4.33 8.18
CA ASP A 34 8.22 -4.54 9.21
C ASP A 34 7.82 -3.90 10.54
N GLU A 35 7.13 -2.76 10.47
CA GLU A 35 6.64 -2.01 11.62
C GLU A 35 5.35 -2.59 12.21
N TYR A 36 4.53 -3.25 11.38
CA TYR A 36 3.26 -3.81 11.82
C TYR A 36 3.45 -5.00 12.76
N LYS A 37 3.02 -4.84 14.02
CA LYS A 37 3.10 -5.92 15.02
C LYS A 37 2.06 -7.00 14.75
N GLY A 38 2.47 -8.08 14.08
CA GLY A 38 1.64 -9.24 13.78
C GLY A 38 1.04 -9.17 12.37
N PHE A 39 -0.12 -9.82 12.17
CA PHE A 39 -0.83 -9.76 10.88
C PHE A 39 -1.95 -8.73 10.91
N PRO A 40 -2.13 -7.91 9.84
CA PRO A 40 -3.24 -6.99 9.74
C PRO A 40 -4.60 -7.71 9.76
N PRO A 41 -5.69 -7.06 10.21
CA PRO A 41 -7.03 -7.66 10.22
C PRO A 41 -7.44 -8.34 8.90
N SER A 42 -7.03 -7.77 7.77
CA SER A 42 -7.32 -8.28 6.42
C SER A 42 -6.40 -9.40 5.94
N TRP A 43 -5.42 -9.83 6.73
CA TRP A 43 -4.41 -10.80 6.29
C TRP A 43 -4.99 -12.10 5.74
N GLU A 44 -5.92 -12.74 6.46
CA GLU A 44 -6.49 -14.03 6.01
C GLU A 44 -7.26 -13.89 4.70
N PHE A 45 -7.89 -12.72 4.46
CA PHE A 45 -8.50 -12.42 3.18
C PHE A 45 -7.45 -12.34 2.07
N VAL A 46 -6.41 -11.52 2.27
CA VAL A 46 -5.35 -11.33 1.26
C VAL A 46 -4.66 -12.64 0.94
N LYS A 47 -4.23 -13.37 1.97
CA LYS A 47 -3.60 -14.69 1.85
C LYS A 47 -4.44 -15.67 1.02
N SER A 48 -5.76 -15.69 1.23
CA SER A 48 -6.66 -16.64 0.56
C SER A 48 -7.07 -16.21 -0.86
N HIS A 49 -6.99 -14.92 -1.19
CA HIS A 49 -7.49 -14.38 -2.46
C HIS A 49 -6.41 -13.77 -3.34
N MET A 50 -5.14 -13.81 -2.94
CA MET A 50 -4.05 -13.09 -3.63
C MET A 50 -3.93 -13.37 -5.13
N LEU A 51 -4.27 -14.59 -5.55
CA LEU A 51 -4.20 -15.02 -6.96
C LEU A 51 -5.47 -14.70 -7.76
N THR A 52 -6.52 -14.21 -7.12
CA THR A 52 -7.83 -13.95 -7.74
C THR A 52 -8.39 -12.56 -7.42
N TRP A 53 -7.85 -11.90 -6.40
CA TRP A 53 -8.29 -10.62 -5.90
C TRP A 53 -7.84 -9.51 -6.81
N ARG A 54 -8.82 -8.76 -7.30
CA ARG A 54 -8.64 -7.59 -8.13
C ARG A 54 -8.97 -6.34 -7.30
N PRO A 55 -7.95 -5.65 -6.76
CA PRO A 55 -8.18 -4.51 -5.89
C PRO A 55 -8.78 -3.33 -6.68
N TYR A 56 -9.64 -2.59 -6.02
CA TYR A 56 -10.22 -1.35 -6.46
C TYR A 56 -9.67 -0.20 -5.63
N PHE A 57 -8.99 0.73 -6.29
CA PHE A 57 -8.36 1.87 -5.64
C PHE A 57 -9.36 2.98 -5.33
N LYS A 58 -9.67 3.16 -4.04
CA LYS A 58 -10.64 4.14 -3.52
C LYS A 58 -10.04 5.51 -3.25
N GLY A 59 -8.74 5.58 -3.02
CA GLY A 59 -8.03 6.84 -2.79
C GLY A 59 -7.96 7.75 -4.03
N LYS A 60 -7.27 8.88 -3.86
CA LYS A 60 -6.85 9.78 -4.93
C LYS A 60 -5.33 9.91 -4.89
N ILE A 61 -4.73 10.19 -6.05
CA ILE A 61 -3.34 10.62 -6.13
C ILE A 61 -3.37 12.12 -6.46
N MET A 62 -2.69 12.91 -5.64
CA MET A 62 -2.50 14.34 -5.84
C MET A 62 -1.08 14.58 -6.33
N GLU A 63 -0.94 15.30 -7.42
CA GLU A 63 0.37 15.63 -8.00
C GLU A 63 0.83 16.99 -7.46
N VAL A 64 2.00 17.02 -6.83
CA VAL A 64 2.63 18.24 -6.31
C VAL A 64 4.04 18.29 -6.89
N GLY A 65 4.21 19.03 -8.00
CA GLY A 65 5.45 18.96 -8.76
C GLY A 65 5.62 17.59 -9.40
N GLU A 66 6.72 16.90 -9.07
CA GLU A 66 6.97 15.52 -9.52
C GLU A 66 6.45 14.48 -8.51
N ASP A 67 6.02 14.91 -7.31
CA ASP A 67 5.57 14.02 -6.26
C ASP A 67 4.11 13.57 -6.46
N ARG A 68 3.86 12.27 -6.26
CA ARG A 68 2.53 11.66 -6.33
C ARG A 68 2.07 11.28 -4.93
N ILE A 69 1.21 12.10 -4.32
CA ILE A 69 0.82 11.95 -2.92
C ILE A 69 -0.50 11.16 -2.81
N PRO A 70 -0.52 9.99 -2.12
CA PRO A 70 -1.74 9.22 -1.90
C PRO A 70 -2.62 9.85 -0.81
N ILE A 71 -3.88 10.09 -1.17
CA ILE A 71 -4.91 10.68 -0.33
C ILE A 71 -6.09 9.72 -0.17
N LEU A 72 -6.59 9.59 1.05
CA LEU A 72 -7.84 8.90 1.36
C LEU A 72 -8.79 9.84 2.13
N GLY A 73 -9.79 10.40 1.44
CA GLY A 73 -10.72 11.36 2.04
C GLY A 73 -10.04 12.67 2.44
N ASP A 74 -9.89 12.88 3.76
CA ASP A 74 -9.20 14.02 4.37
C ASP A 74 -7.82 13.65 4.94
N PHE A 75 -7.34 12.44 4.63
CA PHE A 75 -6.06 11.91 5.10
C PHE A 75 -5.01 11.89 3.98
N ILE A 76 -3.82 12.40 4.29
CA ILE A 76 -2.61 12.13 3.51
C ILE A 76 -1.93 10.92 4.15
N LEU A 77 -1.65 9.90 3.36
CA LEU A 77 -0.99 8.68 3.83
C LEU A 77 0.52 8.88 3.77
N ASN A 78 1.15 9.00 4.94
CA ASN A 78 2.61 8.98 5.05
C ASN A 78 3.06 7.52 5.07
N LEU A 79 3.66 7.09 3.96
CA LEU A 79 4.08 5.71 3.70
C LEU A 79 5.62 5.68 3.61
N THR A 80 6.21 4.52 3.86
CA THR A 80 7.60 4.28 3.43
C THR A 80 7.71 4.28 1.91
N GLU A 81 8.91 4.49 1.37
CA GLU A 81 9.16 4.54 -0.08
C GLU A 81 8.66 3.24 -0.77
N GLU A 82 8.95 2.08 -0.19
CA GLU A 82 8.54 0.79 -0.76
C GLU A 82 7.01 0.63 -0.79
N MET A 83 6.34 0.97 0.31
CA MET A 83 4.88 0.86 0.41
C MET A 83 4.18 1.91 -0.48
N HIS A 84 4.80 3.08 -0.65
CA HIS A 84 4.35 4.12 -1.57
C HIS A 84 4.44 3.66 -3.03
N ASP A 85 5.59 3.14 -3.44
CA ASP A 85 5.81 2.57 -4.77
C ASP A 85 4.83 1.43 -5.05
N PHE A 86 4.61 0.56 -4.07
CA PHE A 86 3.65 -0.53 -4.20
C PHE A 86 2.21 -0.02 -4.36
N LEU A 87 1.79 0.97 -3.56
CA LEU A 87 0.46 1.58 -3.69
C LEU A 87 0.29 2.27 -5.05
N LEU A 88 1.31 2.95 -5.55
CA LEU A 88 1.29 3.58 -6.88
C LEU A 88 1.22 2.53 -7.98
N ALA A 89 1.95 1.42 -7.87
CA ALA A 89 1.87 0.32 -8.83
C ALA A 89 0.45 -0.30 -8.87
N ILE A 90 -0.21 -0.43 -7.72
CA ILE A 90 -1.62 -0.84 -7.64
C ILE A 90 -2.52 0.20 -8.33
N TYR A 91 -2.32 1.49 -8.06
CA TYR A 91 -3.08 2.57 -8.70
C TYR A 91 -2.92 2.54 -10.23
N ASP A 92 -1.68 2.49 -10.71
CA ASP A 92 -1.35 2.55 -12.13
C ASP A 92 -1.86 1.31 -12.85
N THR A 93 -1.80 0.14 -12.22
CA THR A 93 -2.33 -1.10 -12.77
C THR A 93 -3.86 -1.08 -12.81
N PHE A 94 -4.53 -0.89 -11.67
CA PHE A 94 -5.97 -1.18 -11.55
C PHE A 94 -6.88 0.02 -11.81
N LYS A 95 -6.44 1.24 -11.52
CA LYS A 95 -7.26 2.45 -11.66
C LYS A 95 -6.96 3.21 -12.95
N ALA A 96 -5.69 3.49 -13.23
CA ALA A 96 -5.29 4.22 -14.43
C ALA A 96 -5.22 3.29 -15.66
N GLY A 97 -4.58 2.13 -15.52
CA GLY A 97 -4.26 1.22 -16.63
C GLY A 97 -5.43 0.40 -17.17
N ARG A 98 -6.51 0.21 -16.39
CA ARG A 98 -7.70 -0.58 -16.77
C ARG A 98 -7.31 -1.97 -17.28
N PRO A 99 -6.76 -2.82 -16.40
CA PRO A 99 -6.09 -4.03 -16.82
C PRO A 99 -7.11 -5.09 -17.25
N SER A 100 -6.61 -6.16 -17.90
CA SER A 100 -7.41 -7.31 -18.30
C SER A 100 -8.16 -7.93 -17.10
N ILE A 101 -9.19 -8.73 -17.39
CA ILE A 101 -9.99 -9.36 -16.33
C ILE A 101 -9.21 -10.39 -15.50
N GLU A 102 -8.12 -10.94 -16.06
CA GLU A 102 -7.27 -11.94 -15.41
C GLU A 102 -6.22 -11.31 -14.49
N THR A 103 -5.97 -10.00 -14.64
CA THR A 103 -5.00 -9.26 -13.82
C THR A 103 -5.53 -9.13 -12.39
N ASN A 104 -4.71 -9.55 -11.43
CA ASN A 104 -4.99 -9.59 -10.00
C ASN A 104 -3.76 -9.12 -9.21
N ILE A 105 -3.88 -8.97 -7.89
CA ILE A 105 -2.83 -8.34 -7.07
C ILE A 105 -1.48 -9.07 -7.18
N SER A 106 -1.47 -10.40 -7.39
CA SER A 106 -0.22 -11.16 -7.57
C SER A 106 0.64 -10.67 -8.72
N THR A 107 0.02 -10.11 -9.77
CA THR A 107 0.74 -9.55 -10.91
C THR A 107 1.57 -8.36 -10.48
N VAL A 108 0.97 -7.44 -9.71
CA VAL A 108 1.67 -6.26 -9.18
C VAL A 108 2.78 -6.66 -8.24
N ILE A 109 2.52 -7.61 -7.32
CA ILE A 109 3.54 -8.13 -6.39
C ILE A 109 4.72 -8.75 -7.17
N THR A 110 4.42 -9.52 -8.21
CA THR A 110 5.45 -10.16 -9.05
C THR A 110 6.30 -9.13 -9.78
N GLU A 111 5.70 -8.05 -10.29
CA GLU A 111 6.43 -6.95 -10.92
C GLU A 111 7.34 -6.22 -9.94
N GLN A 112 6.88 -5.97 -8.71
CA GLN A 112 7.71 -5.38 -7.66
C GLN A 112 8.91 -6.27 -7.31
N LEU A 113 8.72 -7.58 -7.18
CA LEU A 113 9.81 -8.53 -6.96
C LEU A 113 10.84 -8.50 -8.09
N ASN A 114 10.39 -8.45 -9.34
CA ASN A 114 11.28 -8.37 -10.49
C ASN A 114 12.06 -7.04 -10.51
N GLU A 115 11.44 -5.94 -10.07
CA GLU A 115 12.10 -4.66 -9.92
C GLU A 115 13.17 -4.69 -8.82
N VAL A 116 12.92 -5.37 -7.70
CA VAL A 116 13.92 -5.62 -6.66
C VAL A 116 15.09 -6.44 -7.21
N GLU A 117 14.82 -7.53 -7.93
CA GLU A 117 15.86 -8.33 -8.60
C GLU A 117 16.71 -7.48 -9.57
N ARG A 118 16.06 -6.59 -10.33
CA ARG A 118 16.73 -5.66 -11.24
C ARG A 118 17.63 -4.69 -10.50
N LYS A 119 17.16 -4.07 -9.40
CA LYS A 119 17.93 -3.16 -8.55
C LYS A 119 19.12 -3.87 -7.89
N LEU A 120 18.95 -5.12 -7.47
CA LEU A 120 20.02 -5.95 -6.89
C LEU A 120 21.02 -6.49 -7.91
N GLY A 121 20.66 -6.51 -9.21
CA GLY A 121 21.48 -7.10 -10.27
C GLY A 121 21.60 -8.62 -10.19
N ARG A 122 20.70 -9.29 -9.47
CA ARG A 122 20.63 -10.75 -9.33
C ARG A 122 19.20 -11.22 -9.09
N SER A 123 18.93 -12.49 -9.37
CA SER A 123 17.69 -13.13 -8.93
C SER A 123 17.66 -13.34 -7.42
N LEU A 124 16.47 -13.26 -6.84
CA LEU A 124 16.18 -13.67 -5.49
C LEU A 124 16.17 -15.19 -5.41
N THR A 125 16.59 -15.73 -4.28
CA THR A 125 16.39 -17.13 -3.94
C THR A 125 14.90 -17.40 -3.71
N SER A 126 14.51 -18.68 -3.70
CA SER A 126 13.11 -19.06 -3.40
C SER A 126 12.64 -18.56 -2.04
N ASP A 127 13.53 -18.56 -1.04
CA ASP A 127 13.19 -18.15 0.32
C ASP A 127 13.02 -16.62 0.39
N GLU A 128 13.96 -15.86 -0.18
CA GLU A 128 13.85 -14.39 -0.27
C GLU A 128 12.60 -13.96 -1.03
N ARG A 129 12.28 -14.64 -2.15
CA ARG A 129 11.10 -14.35 -2.94
C ARG A 129 9.83 -14.63 -2.16
N THR A 130 9.80 -15.71 -1.38
CA THR A 130 8.65 -16.07 -0.52
C THR A 130 8.46 -15.05 0.59
N GLU A 131 9.54 -14.64 1.26
CA GLU A 131 9.52 -13.63 2.32
C GLU A 131 8.99 -12.29 1.81
N MET A 132 9.50 -11.81 0.67
CA MET A 132 9.02 -10.59 0.06
C MET A 132 7.56 -10.70 -0.41
N TYR A 133 7.14 -11.87 -0.90
CA TYR A 133 5.74 -12.08 -1.26
C TYR A 133 4.82 -11.95 -0.04
N VAL A 134 5.23 -12.50 1.12
CA VAL A 134 4.52 -12.34 2.39
C VAL A 134 4.50 -10.87 2.81
N ARG A 135 5.65 -10.18 2.73
CA ARG A 135 5.78 -8.74 3.03
C ARG A 135 4.78 -7.89 2.22
N TYR A 136 4.75 -8.04 0.90
CA TYR A 136 3.77 -7.34 0.06
C TYR A 136 2.32 -7.77 0.32
N GLY A 137 2.09 -9.03 0.70
CA GLY A 137 0.78 -9.48 1.15
C GLY A 137 0.33 -8.77 2.44
N VAL A 138 1.24 -8.55 3.38
CA VAL A 138 0.99 -7.78 4.61
C VAL A 138 0.71 -6.32 4.26
N GLU A 139 1.52 -5.69 3.41
CA GLU A 139 1.28 -4.31 2.96
C GLU A 139 -0.07 -4.17 2.26
N ALA A 140 -0.43 -5.09 1.37
CA ALA A 140 -1.74 -5.10 0.73
C ALA A 140 -2.88 -5.23 1.74
N ALA A 141 -2.69 -6.02 2.81
CA ALA A 141 -3.65 -6.13 3.89
C ALA A 141 -3.78 -4.82 4.69
N ILE A 142 -2.66 -4.13 4.98
CA ILE A 142 -2.68 -2.81 5.63
C ILE A 142 -3.41 -1.79 4.75
N LEU A 143 -3.07 -1.71 3.46
CA LEU A 143 -3.71 -0.83 2.48
C LEU A 143 -5.22 -1.11 2.36
N ARG A 144 -5.60 -2.39 2.43
CA ARG A 144 -7.01 -2.79 2.48
C ARG A 144 -7.69 -2.35 3.78
N ASP A 145 -7.03 -2.52 4.91
CA ASP A 145 -7.58 -2.18 6.22
C ASP A 145 -7.73 -0.67 6.42
N ILE A 146 -6.80 0.15 5.93
CA ILE A 146 -7.01 1.62 5.90
C ILE A 146 -8.14 2.01 4.94
N GLY A 147 -8.47 1.15 3.98
CA GLY A 147 -9.56 1.33 3.02
C GLY A 147 -9.16 2.07 1.75
N VAL A 148 -7.87 2.23 1.45
CA VAL A 148 -7.41 2.83 0.19
C VAL A 148 -7.61 1.85 -0.98
N ILE A 149 -7.62 0.55 -0.70
CA ILE A 149 -8.06 -0.53 -1.59
C ILE A 149 -9.16 -1.39 -0.92
N ASN A 150 -9.87 -2.25 -1.66
CA ASN A 150 -11.01 -3.04 -1.16
C ASN A 150 -10.71 -4.51 -0.85
#